data_AF-B7G7K9-F1
#
_entry.id   AF-B7G7K9-F1
#
_cell.length_a   1.000
_cell.length_b   1.000
_cell.length_c   1.000
_cell.angle_alpha   90.00
_cell.angle_beta   90.00
_cell.angle_gamma   90.00
#
_symmetry.space_group_name_H-M   'P 1'
#
loop_
_entity.id
_entity.type
_entity.pdbx_description
1 polymer ?
#
loop_
_entity_poly.entity_id
_entity_poly.type
_entity_poly.pdbx_seq_one_letter_code
_entity_poly.pdbx_strand_id
1 'polypeptide(L)'
;MTAKSLILFHVNPLYGLKASDFLNDTTNSVFQIVLQEGHFELKNLIDKTEENKPFVSSSFDGVLAAAHTVVISDSMFTENSFLIETENFLREGLPSLVKYYEAGGNVMVHCAEGVYEIGNLLSASFGTKWQLGAIESTKCIPTSKGLELLGIEPFEAYLSGKVHFMKTSPDEGIVAYNMYKNKEEFFNENDLDPDEPEDDAEESWQRYLQQYEHQHAVAFYKGGNGMIIWNGDRGQNTEMQGVFMKLLQLSSKE
;
A
#
# COMPACT_ATOMS: atom_id res chain seq x y z
N MET A 1 4.35 -25.07 -12.65
CA MET A 1 4.15 -23.61 -12.58
C MET A 1 5.45 -22.95 -13.00
N THR A 2 5.38 -21.92 -13.85
CA THR A 2 6.52 -21.07 -14.20
C THR A 2 7.06 -20.37 -12.95
N ALA A 3 8.38 -20.16 -12.87
CA ALA A 3 8.99 -19.36 -11.82
C ALA A 3 8.30 -18.00 -11.73
N LYS A 4 7.80 -17.63 -10.55
CA LYS A 4 7.26 -16.29 -10.28
C LYS A 4 8.03 -15.67 -9.14
N SER A 5 8.47 -14.44 -9.37
CA SER A 5 9.27 -13.67 -8.44
C SER A 5 8.43 -12.69 -7.64
N LEU A 6 8.88 -12.34 -6.45
CA LEU A 6 8.49 -11.11 -5.78
C LEU A 6 9.52 -10.03 -6.13
N ILE A 7 9.07 -8.87 -6.59
CA ILE A 7 9.94 -7.72 -6.84
C ILE A 7 9.73 -6.68 -5.74
N LEU A 8 10.82 -6.22 -5.13
CA LEU A 8 10.87 -5.09 -4.21
C LEU A 8 11.54 -3.91 -4.92
N PHE A 9 10.79 -2.86 -5.21
CA PHE A 9 11.26 -1.71 -5.96
C PHE A 9 11.60 -0.59 -4.98
N HIS A 10 12.90 -0.33 -4.76
CA HIS A 10 13.38 0.60 -3.74
C HIS A 10 12.84 0.36 -2.33
N VAL A 11 12.46 -0.88 -2.05
CA VAL A 11 11.95 -1.32 -0.76
C VAL A 11 12.89 -2.38 -0.22
N ASN A 12 13.32 -2.21 1.03
CA ASN A 12 13.96 -3.30 1.77
C ASN A 12 12.88 -4.24 2.31
N PRO A 13 13.21 -5.51 2.60
CA PRO A 13 12.34 -6.38 3.38
C PRO A 13 11.77 -5.65 4.62
N LEU A 14 10.44 -5.56 4.68
CA LEU A 14 9.70 -4.78 5.68
C LEU A 14 9.57 -5.55 7.00
N TYR A 15 9.20 -4.85 8.08
CA TYR A 15 8.90 -5.47 9.39
C TYR A 15 10.05 -6.31 9.98
N GLY A 16 11.30 -5.98 9.65
CA GLY A 16 12.47 -6.76 10.08
C GLY A 16 12.55 -8.16 9.46
N LEU A 17 11.74 -8.45 8.43
CA LEU A 17 11.78 -9.70 7.69
C LEU A 17 13.07 -9.81 6.88
N LYS A 18 13.44 -11.04 6.56
CA LYS A 18 14.47 -11.38 5.59
C LYS A 18 13.81 -11.74 4.27
N ALA A 19 14.55 -11.64 3.17
CA ALA A 19 14.06 -12.06 1.87
C ALA A 19 13.57 -13.52 1.85
N SER A 20 14.23 -14.40 2.62
CA SER A 20 13.84 -15.81 2.77
C SER A 20 12.43 -15.99 3.35
N ASP A 21 11.95 -15.03 4.12
CA ASP A 21 10.65 -15.11 4.79
C ASP A 21 9.49 -14.90 3.80
N PHE A 22 9.78 -14.37 2.61
CA PHE A 22 8.80 -14.22 1.53
C PHE A 22 8.70 -15.47 0.63
N LEU A 23 9.62 -16.43 0.76
CA LEU A 23 9.58 -17.66 -0.05
C LEU A 23 8.40 -18.54 0.37
N ASN A 24 7.65 -19.01 -0.62
CA ASN A 24 6.49 -19.88 -0.42
C ASN A 24 6.20 -20.64 -1.74
N ASP A 25 5.13 -21.44 -1.78
CA ASP A 25 4.76 -22.25 -2.95
C ASP A 25 4.58 -21.44 -4.26
N THR A 26 4.42 -20.11 -4.15
CA THR A 26 4.08 -19.20 -5.24
C THR A 26 5.17 -18.15 -5.50
N THR A 27 6.14 -18.04 -4.59
CA THR A 27 7.29 -17.12 -4.65
C THR A 27 8.57 -17.91 -4.52
N ASN A 28 9.29 -18.11 -5.64
CA ASN A 28 10.53 -18.89 -5.63
C ASN A 28 11.80 -18.04 -5.55
N SER A 29 11.67 -16.73 -5.75
CA SER A 29 12.77 -15.78 -5.76
C SER A 29 12.27 -14.40 -5.34
N VAL A 30 13.17 -13.63 -4.73
CA VAL A 30 12.91 -12.26 -4.29
C VAL A 30 13.99 -11.38 -4.90
N PHE A 31 13.56 -10.48 -5.77
CA PHE A 31 14.45 -9.50 -6.39
C PHE A 31 14.22 -8.12 -5.80
N GLN A 32 15.29 -7.35 -5.74
CA GLN A 32 15.24 -5.92 -5.44
C GLN A 32 15.70 -5.14 -6.67
N ILE A 33 14.96 -4.09 -7.02
CA ILE A 33 15.38 -3.10 -8.00
C ILE A 33 15.84 -1.85 -7.25
N VAL A 34 17.07 -1.42 -7.52
CA VAL A 34 17.65 -0.18 -7.01
C VAL A 34 18.07 0.68 -8.19
N LEU A 35 17.53 1.89 -8.28
CA LEU A 35 17.90 2.88 -9.27
C LEU A 35 19.27 3.47 -8.93
N GLN A 36 20.10 3.61 -9.95
CA GLN A 36 21.41 4.24 -9.91
C GLN A 36 21.50 5.29 -11.03
N GLU A 37 22.60 6.02 -11.14
CA GLU A 37 22.78 6.93 -12.26
C GLU A 37 22.89 6.14 -13.59
N GLY A 38 21.98 6.40 -14.54
CA GLY A 38 22.01 5.84 -15.90
C GLY A 38 21.64 4.35 -16.04
N HIS A 39 21.37 3.63 -14.94
CA HIS A 39 20.94 2.23 -14.94
C HIS A 39 20.20 1.86 -13.65
N PHE A 40 19.63 0.66 -13.60
CA PHE A 40 19.17 0.06 -12.34
C PHE A 40 19.89 -1.26 -12.06
N GLU A 41 20.14 -1.51 -10.79
CA GLU A 41 20.65 -2.76 -10.26
C GLU A 41 19.47 -3.69 -9.96
N LEU A 42 19.50 -4.91 -10.50
CA LEU A 42 18.60 -6.00 -10.17
C LEU A 42 19.34 -7.00 -9.27
N LYS A 43 18.96 -7.07 -8.00
CA LYS A 43 19.60 -7.90 -6.99
C LYS A 43 18.69 -9.06 -6.62
N ASN A 44 19.14 -10.30 -6.77
CA ASN A 44 18.48 -11.44 -6.14
C ASN A 44 18.87 -11.47 -4.67
N LEU A 45 17.91 -11.25 -3.77
CA LEU A 45 18.18 -11.15 -2.34
C LEU A 45 18.43 -12.50 -1.67
N ILE A 46 18.10 -13.60 -2.33
CA ILE A 46 18.34 -14.97 -1.83
C ILE A 46 19.72 -15.46 -2.27
N ASP A 47 19.97 -15.41 -3.58
CA ASP A 47 21.21 -15.92 -4.16
C ASP A 47 22.35 -14.90 -4.18
N LYS A 48 22.05 -13.65 -3.80
CA LYS A 48 22.99 -12.51 -3.74
C LYS A 48 23.67 -12.21 -5.08
N THR A 49 23.01 -12.56 -6.18
CA THR A 49 23.46 -12.19 -7.53
C THR A 49 22.97 -10.80 -7.88
N GLU A 50 23.74 -10.09 -8.69
CA GLU A 50 23.45 -8.71 -9.08
C GLU A 50 23.69 -8.53 -10.57
N GLU A 51 22.76 -7.86 -11.22
CA GLU A 51 22.80 -7.52 -12.65
C GLU A 51 22.50 -6.04 -12.84
N ASN A 52 23.31 -5.36 -13.67
CA ASN A 52 23.04 -3.98 -14.06
C ASN A 52 22.25 -3.97 -15.37
N LYS A 53 21.11 -3.29 -15.38
CA LYS A 53 20.24 -3.16 -16.55
C LYS A 53 20.04 -1.69 -16.92
N PRO A 54 20.07 -1.34 -18.22
CA PRO A 54 19.87 0.05 -18.64
C PRO A 54 18.44 0.52 -18.37
N PHE A 55 18.27 1.83 -18.14
CA PHE A 55 16.96 2.49 -18.07
C PHE A 55 16.29 2.58 -19.44
N VAL A 56 15.69 1.47 -19.84
CA VAL A 56 14.83 1.40 -21.01
C VAL A 56 13.62 0.56 -20.67
N SER A 57 12.47 0.93 -21.21
CA SER A 57 11.20 0.23 -20.96
C SER A 57 11.28 -1.30 -21.12
N SER A 58 12.05 -1.81 -22.09
CA SER A 58 12.21 -3.26 -22.30
C SER A 58 12.91 -3.99 -21.15
N SER A 59 13.81 -3.32 -20.43
CA SER A 59 14.45 -3.87 -19.22
C SER A 59 13.42 -4.05 -18.11
N PHE A 60 12.54 -3.06 -17.90
CA PHE A 60 11.48 -3.14 -16.89
C PHE A 60 10.43 -4.18 -17.25
N ASP A 61 9.91 -4.15 -18.48
CA ASP A 61 8.94 -5.11 -18.99
C ASP A 61 9.39 -6.57 -18.73
N GLY A 62 10.65 -6.88 -19.06
CA GLY A 62 11.19 -8.23 -18.88
C GLY A 62 11.28 -8.66 -17.42
N VAL A 63 11.64 -7.74 -16.53
CA VAL A 63 11.74 -8.02 -15.09
C VAL A 63 10.35 -8.17 -14.47
N LEU A 64 9.44 -7.23 -14.74
CA LEU A 64 8.09 -7.22 -14.18
C LEU A 64 7.25 -8.41 -14.68
N ALA A 65 7.40 -8.84 -15.93
CA ALA A 65 6.70 -10.00 -16.48
C ALA A 65 7.05 -11.32 -15.76
N ALA A 66 8.20 -11.40 -15.09
CA ALA A 66 8.61 -12.56 -14.30
C ALA A 66 8.05 -12.56 -12.86
N ALA A 67 7.28 -11.54 -12.48
CA ALA A 67 6.80 -11.36 -11.12
C ALA A 67 5.31 -11.67 -10.94
N HIS A 68 4.95 -12.28 -9.81
CA HIS A 68 3.53 -12.37 -9.40
C HIS A 68 3.08 -11.11 -8.64
N THR A 69 4.02 -10.40 -8.02
CA THR A 69 3.75 -9.17 -7.28
C THR A 69 4.97 -8.26 -7.31
N VAL A 70 4.69 -6.96 -7.42
CA VAL A 70 5.66 -5.89 -7.31
C VAL A 70 5.30 -5.05 -6.10
N VAL A 71 6.17 -5.00 -5.09
CA VAL A 71 6.08 -4.08 -3.96
C VAL A 71 6.93 -2.87 -4.29
N ILE A 72 6.35 -1.68 -4.27
CA ILE A 72 7.02 -0.44 -4.69
C ILE A 72 6.78 0.66 -3.67
N SER A 73 7.82 1.44 -3.38
CA SER A 73 7.71 2.62 -2.51
C SER A 73 6.80 3.68 -3.14
N ASP A 74 5.93 4.29 -2.35
CA ASP A 74 5.05 5.38 -2.78
C ASP A 74 5.83 6.59 -3.33
N SER A 75 7.02 6.83 -2.80
CA SER A 75 7.95 7.85 -3.25
C SER A 75 8.30 7.75 -4.74
N MET A 76 8.21 6.56 -5.35
CA MET A 76 8.54 6.32 -6.75
C MET A 76 7.55 6.97 -7.74
N PHE A 77 6.39 7.41 -7.26
CA PHE A 77 5.33 7.98 -8.11
C PHE A 77 5.39 9.50 -8.22
N THR A 78 6.37 10.16 -7.60
CA THR A 78 6.51 11.62 -7.61
C THR A 78 7.94 12.04 -7.93
N GLU A 79 8.09 13.11 -8.72
CA GLU A 79 9.37 13.78 -8.98
C GLU A 79 9.90 14.51 -7.74
N ASN A 80 9.03 14.77 -6.77
CA ASN A 80 9.35 15.52 -5.56
C ASN A 80 9.81 14.61 -4.40
N SER A 81 10.17 13.37 -4.68
CA SER A 81 10.65 12.45 -3.64
C SER A 81 11.93 13.01 -3.00
N PHE A 82 11.96 13.01 -1.67
CA PHE A 82 13.16 13.37 -0.91
C PHE A 82 14.09 12.16 -0.69
N LEU A 83 13.62 10.95 -0.95
CA LEU A 83 14.37 9.71 -0.75
C LEU A 83 15.14 9.27 -1.99
N ILE A 84 14.55 9.40 -3.19
CA ILE A 84 15.02 8.73 -4.41
C ILE A 84 14.84 9.66 -5.61
N GLU A 85 15.81 9.68 -6.53
CA GLU A 85 15.64 10.32 -7.83
C GLU A 85 14.77 9.43 -8.74
N THR A 86 13.59 9.94 -9.12
CA THR A 86 12.54 9.12 -9.76
C THR A 86 12.33 9.40 -11.23
N GLU A 87 12.92 10.47 -11.80
CA GLU A 87 12.64 10.93 -13.17
C GLU A 87 12.76 9.81 -14.21
N ASN A 88 13.87 9.05 -14.17
CA ASN A 88 14.10 7.95 -15.10
C ASN A 88 13.06 6.82 -14.95
N PHE A 89 12.61 6.56 -13.73
CA PHE A 89 11.55 5.58 -13.49
C PHE A 89 10.19 6.10 -13.96
N LEU A 90 9.84 7.36 -13.69
CA LEU A 90 8.58 7.93 -14.15
C LEU A 90 8.48 7.92 -15.68
N ARG A 91 9.61 8.13 -16.37
CA ARG A 91 9.69 8.09 -17.83
C ARG A 91 9.62 6.66 -18.41
N GLU A 92 10.38 5.71 -17.86
CA GLU A 92 10.58 4.39 -18.48
C GLU A 92 9.96 3.21 -17.70
N GLY A 93 9.94 3.30 -16.37
CA GLY A 93 9.50 2.25 -15.47
C GLY A 93 8.02 2.28 -15.14
N LEU A 94 7.45 3.46 -14.86
CA LEU A 94 6.03 3.61 -14.52
C LEU A 94 5.10 3.12 -15.64
N PRO A 95 5.32 3.45 -16.94
CA PRO A 95 4.52 2.88 -18.01
C PRO A 95 4.58 1.35 -18.06
N SER A 96 5.76 0.77 -17.81
CA SER A 96 5.96 -0.69 -17.76
C SER A 96 5.23 -1.32 -16.56
N LEU A 97 5.20 -0.63 -15.42
CA LEU A 97 4.45 -1.05 -14.22
C LEU A 97 2.94 -1.00 -14.44
N VAL A 98 2.43 0.05 -15.08
CA VAL A 98 1.00 0.14 -15.44
C VAL A 98 0.63 -0.97 -16.42
N LYS A 99 1.45 -1.21 -17.45
CA LYS A 99 1.26 -2.33 -18.40
C LYS A 99 1.27 -3.68 -17.69
N TYR A 100 2.17 -3.88 -16.72
CA TYR A 100 2.19 -5.09 -15.88
C TYR A 100 0.87 -5.28 -15.11
N TYR A 101 0.35 -4.22 -14.49
CA TYR A 101 -0.94 -4.23 -13.82
C TYR A 101 -2.10 -4.55 -14.78
N GLU A 102 -2.15 -3.90 -15.95
CA GLU A 102 -3.17 -4.16 -16.98
C GLU A 102 -3.14 -5.61 -17.50
N ALA A 103 -1.96 -6.24 -17.49
CA ALA A 103 -1.75 -7.64 -17.84
C ALA A 103 -2.15 -8.64 -16.73
N GLY A 104 -2.66 -8.18 -15.59
CA GLY A 104 -3.06 -9.01 -14.46
C GLY A 104 -2.06 -9.06 -13.31
N GLY A 105 -1.03 -8.22 -13.36
CA GLY A 105 -0.05 -8.10 -12.29
C GLY A 105 -0.61 -7.49 -11.01
N ASN A 106 0.02 -7.81 -9.89
CA ASN A 106 -0.32 -7.23 -8.59
C ASN A 106 0.71 -6.19 -8.19
N VAL A 107 0.28 -4.96 -7.93
CA VAL A 107 1.13 -3.85 -7.50
C VAL A 107 0.78 -3.50 -6.07
N MET A 108 1.73 -3.62 -5.16
CA MET A 108 1.57 -3.18 -3.78
C MET A 108 2.41 -1.93 -3.56
N VAL A 109 1.73 -0.81 -3.36
CA VAL A 109 2.36 0.46 -3.03
C VAL A 109 2.52 0.53 -1.52
N HIS A 110 3.77 0.59 -1.07
CA HIS A 110 4.10 0.71 0.34
C HIS A 110 4.48 2.15 0.68
N CYS A 111 3.88 2.69 1.74
CA CYS A 111 4.12 4.05 2.18
C CYS A 111 5.53 4.21 2.77
N ALA A 112 6.35 5.06 2.15
CA ALA A 112 7.65 5.48 2.66
C ALA A 112 7.64 6.96 3.07
N GLU A 113 7.07 7.84 2.24
CA GLU A 113 7.06 9.29 2.45
C GLU A 113 5.69 9.81 2.87
N GLY A 114 4.63 9.39 2.15
CA GLY A 114 3.26 9.82 2.44
C GLY A 114 2.93 11.24 1.98
N VAL A 115 3.36 11.61 0.77
CA VAL A 115 3.02 12.90 0.16
C VAL A 115 1.52 12.92 -0.18
N TYR A 116 0.79 13.97 0.20
CA TYR A 116 -0.68 14.06 -0.01
C TYR A 116 -1.14 13.85 -1.46
N GLU A 117 -0.30 14.22 -2.43
CA GLU A 117 -0.58 14.04 -3.85
C GLU A 117 -0.57 12.57 -4.29
N ILE A 118 -0.03 11.65 -3.49
CA ILE A 118 0.17 10.26 -3.88
C ILE A 118 -1.13 9.57 -4.28
N GLY A 119 -2.23 9.80 -3.56
CA GLY A 119 -3.52 9.21 -3.91
C GLY A 119 -4.00 9.63 -5.30
N ASN A 120 -3.78 10.92 -5.65
CA ASN A 120 -4.12 11.44 -6.96
C ASN A 120 -3.22 10.86 -8.06
N LEU A 121 -1.93 10.71 -7.78
CA LEU A 121 -0.95 10.14 -8.72
C LEU A 121 -1.26 8.66 -9.01
N LEU A 122 -1.52 7.87 -7.97
CA LEU A 122 -1.96 6.48 -8.11
C LEU A 122 -3.29 6.39 -8.88
N SER A 123 -4.23 7.29 -8.60
CA SER A 123 -5.50 7.36 -9.33
C SER A 123 -5.32 7.67 -10.81
N ALA A 124 -4.40 8.57 -11.15
CA ALA A 124 -4.06 8.86 -12.54
C ALA A 124 -3.38 7.67 -13.23
N SER A 125 -2.50 6.94 -12.54
CA SER A 125 -1.76 5.81 -13.13
C SER A 125 -2.57 4.52 -13.25
N PHE A 126 -3.45 4.21 -12.29
CA PHE A 126 -4.12 2.91 -12.18
C PHE A 126 -5.65 2.99 -12.27
N GLY A 127 -6.22 4.20 -12.40
CA GLY A 127 -7.66 4.42 -12.54
C GLY A 127 -8.45 4.26 -11.24
N THR A 128 -7.79 4.34 -10.08
CA THR A 128 -8.45 4.37 -8.77
C THR A 128 -9.20 5.70 -8.55
N LYS A 129 -9.93 5.81 -7.44
CA LYS A 129 -10.50 7.08 -6.94
C LYS A 129 -9.96 7.46 -5.56
N TRP A 130 -8.71 7.10 -5.34
CA TRP A 130 -8.04 7.20 -4.05
C TRP A 130 -7.52 8.61 -3.80
N GLN A 131 -7.60 9.05 -2.55
CA GLN A 131 -7.01 10.30 -2.09
C GLN A 131 -6.37 10.05 -0.73
N LEU A 132 -5.17 10.58 -0.50
CA LEU A 132 -4.58 10.49 0.83
C LEU A 132 -5.37 11.39 1.78
N GLY A 133 -5.98 10.80 2.81
CA GLY A 133 -6.98 11.46 3.62
C GLY A 133 -6.52 11.86 5.01
N ALA A 134 -5.65 11.07 5.65
CA ALA A 134 -5.11 11.38 6.97
C ALA A 134 -3.70 10.81 7.19
N ILE A 135 -2.93 11.47 8.06
CA ILE A 135 -1.59 11.03 8.46
C ILE A 135 -1.48 11.13 9.99
N GLU A 136 -1.61 10.01 10.69
CA GLU A 136 -1.73 10.00 12.15
C GLU A 136 -1.37 8.66 12.79
N SER A 137 -1.21 8.65 14.12
CA SER A 137 -1.12 7.42 14.92
C SER A 137 -2.50 7.10 15.49
N THR A 138 -3.03 5.93 15.21
CA THR A 138 -4.41 5.61 15.59
C THR A 138 -4.68 4.11 15.63
N LYS A 139 -5.87 3.75 16.12
CA LYS A 139 -6.38 2.39 16.16
C LYS A 139 -7.04 2.03 14.82
N CYS A 140 -6.87 0.78 14.40
CA CYS A 140 -7.44 0.25 13.16
C CYS A 140 -8.07 -1.12 13.37
N ILE A 141 -9.03 -1.44 12.50
CA ILE A 141 -9.77 -2.71 12.50
C ILE A 141 -9.89 -3.28 11.08
N PRO A 142 -9.84 -4.62 10.90
CA PRO A 142 -10.23 -5.23 9.64
C PRO A 142 -11.68 -4.94 9.31
N THR A 143 -11.95 -4.59 8.05
CA THR A 143 -13.32 -4.51 7.54
C THR A 143 -13.88 -5.92 7.35
N SER A 144 -15.21 -6.06 7.24
CA SER A 144 -15.82 -7.35 6.84
C SER A 144 -15.23 -7.89 5.54
N LYS A 145 -14.89 -6.99 4.60
CA LYS A 145 -14.23 -7.35 3.35
C LYS A 145 -12.81 -7.86 3.56
N GLY A 146 -12.05 -7.24 4.46
CA GLY A 146 -10.72 -7.68 4.84
C GLY A 146 -10.70 -9.07 5.48
N LEU A 147 -11.65 -9.32 6.39
CA LEU A 147 -11.83 -10.63 7.03
C LEU A 147 -12.09 -11.73 5.98
N GLU A 148 -13.01 -11.46 5.05
CA GLU A 148 -13.37 -12.38 3.97
C GLU A 148 -12.20 -12.64 3.02
N LEU A 149 -11.59 -11.59 2.48
CA LEU A 149 -10.55 -11.70 1.46
C LEU A 149 -9.26 -12.35 2.00
N LEU A 150 -8.82 -11.95 3.19
CA LEU A 150 -7.56 -12.41 3.75
C LEU A 150 -7.70 -13.70 4.57
N GLY A 151 -8.92 -14.07 4.96
CA GLY A 151 -9.17 -15.21 5.85
C GLY A 151 -8.45 -15.03 7.19
N ILE A 152 -8.58 -13.86 7.78
CA ILE A 152 -7.99 -13.48 9.08
C ILE A 152 -9.09 -13.39 10.13
N GLU A 153 -8.72 -13.63 11.39
CA GLU A 153 -9.61 -13.40 12.52
C GLU A 153 -9.73 -11.88 12.80
N PRO A 154 -10.86 -11.42 13.37
CA PRO A 154 -10.99 -10.06 13.84
C PRO A 154 -9.88 -9.69 14.82
N PHE A 155 -9.27 -8.52 14.61
CA PHE A 155 -8.28 -7.95 15.52
C PHE A 155 -8.45 -6.44 15.61
N GLU A 156 -7.81 -5.85 16.61
CA GLU A 156 -7.62 -4.41 16.69
C GLU A 156 -6.12 -4.15 16.75
N ALA A 157 -5.61 -3.29 15.86
CA ALA A 157 -4.20 -2.91 15.84
C ALA A 157 -4.07 -1.43 16.19
N TYR A 158 -3.14 -1.13 17.10
CA TYR A 158 -2.74 0.24 17.37
C TYR A 158 -1.52 0.57 16.50
N LEU A 159 -1.73 1.44 15.52
CA LEU A 159 -0.69 1.85 14.60
C LEU A 159 0.00 3.09 15.17
N SER A 160 1.10 2.86 15.88
CA SER A 160 1.98 3.92 16.37
C SER A 160 2.81 4.50 15.22
N GLY A 161 3.10 5.81 15.26
CA GLY A 161 3.83 6.50 14.20
C GLY A 161 2.88 7.14 13.18
N LYS A 162 3.43 7.84 12.18
CA LYS A 162 2.62 8.47 11.12
C LYS A 162 2.15 7.40 10.14
N VAL A 163 0.92 6.89 10.32
CA VAL A 163 0.25 5.99 9.38
C VAL A 163 -0.53 6.81 8.38
N HIS A 164 -0.54 6.35 7.14
CA HIS A 164 -1.10 7.09 6.02
C HIS A 164 -2.36 6.39 5.54
N PHE A 165 -3.49 7.09 5.69
CA PHE A 165 -4.80 6.57 5.36
C PHE A 165 -5.22 7.02 3.98
N MET A 166 -5.61 6.04 3.16
CA MET A 166 -6.22 6.30 1.88
C MET A 166 -7.73 6.41 2.05
N LYS A 167 -8.29 7.54 1.63
CA LYS A 167 -9.73 7.70 1.46
C LYS A 167 -10.15 7.03 0.17
N THR A 168 -11.02 6.03 0.28
CA THR A 168 -11.57 5.27 -0.86
C THR A 168 -13.04 4.88 -0.60
N SER A 169 -13.67 4.06 -1.43
CA SER A 169 -14.98 3.47 -1.15
C SER A 169 -14.86 2.36 -0.06
N PRO A 170 -15.92 2.12 0.73
CA PRO A 170 -15.89 1.13 1.82
C PRO A 170 -15.53 -0.29 1.38
N ASP A 171 -15.88 -0.68 0.16
CA ASP A 171 -15.67 -2.02 -0.41
C ASP A 171 -14.23 -2.29 -0.85
N GLU A 172 -13.42 -1.25 -1.00
CA GLU A 172 -11.99 -1.30 -1.33
C GLU A 172 -11.11 -1.32 -0.06
N GLY A 173 -11.70 -1.17 1.12
CA GLY A 173 -10.99 -1.16 2.39
C GLY A 173 -10.72 -2.54 2.95
N ILE A 174 -9.47 -2.83 3.34
CA ILE A 174 -9.10 -4.06 4.06
C ILE A 174 -8.95 -3.80 5.56
N VAL A 175 -8.25 -2.73 5.91
CA VAL A 175 -8.06 -2.29 7.29
C VAL A 175 -8.42 -0.81 7.36
N ALA A 176 -9.44 -0.50 8.16
CA ALA A 176 -10.00 0.84 8.31
C ALA A 176 -9.54 1.52 9.60
N TYR A 177 -9.55 2.84 9.59
CA TYR A 177 -9.51 3.65 10.81
C TYR A 177 -10.63 3.20 11.76
N ASN A 178 -10.32 2.99 13.04
CA ASN A 178 -11.33 2.65 14.03
C ASN A 178 -12.08 3.91 14.47
N MET A 179 -13.17 4.22 13.77
CA MET A 179 -14.03 5.36 14.09
C MET A 179 -14.88 5.09 15.35
N TYR A 180 -15.31 6.16 16.01
CA TYR A 180 -16.29 6.07 17.10
C TYR A 180 -17.60 5.44 16.60
N LYS A 181 -18.21 4.58 17.42
CA LYS A 181 -19.41 3.83 17.02
C LYS A 181 -20.67 4.69 17.00
N ASN A 182 -20.68 5.77 17.78
CA ASN A 182 -21.78 6.71 17.87
C ASN A 182 -21.31 8.09 18.36
N LYS A 183 -22.22 9.07 18.25
CA LYS A 183 -22.03 10.47 18.66
C LYS A 183 -21.71 10.62 20.15
N GLU A 184 -22.30 9.79 21.01
CA GLU A 184 -22.08 9.83 22.47
C GLU A 184 -20.64 9.41 22.84
N GLU A 185 -20.11 8.35 22.22
CA GLU A 185 -18.72 7.91 22.39
C GLU A 185 -17.73 8.99 21.93
N PHE A 186 -17.99 9.62 20.78
CA PHE A 186 -17.18 10.73 20.28
C PHE A 186 -17.11 11.90 21.26
N PHE A 187 -18.25 12.34 21.80
CA PHE A 187 -18.26 13.49 22.73
C PHE A 187 -17.63 13.19 24.08
N ASN A 188 -17.92 12.01 24.64
CA ASN A 188 -17.36 11.60 25.93
C ASN A 188 -15.83 11.53 25.90
N GLU A 189 -15.22 11.14 24.76
CA GLU A 189 -13.76 11.05 24.65
C GLU A 189 -13.07 12.37 24.29
N ASN A 190 -13.79 13.35 23.74
CA ASN A 190 -13.22 14.63 23.29
C ASN A 190 -13.49 15.81 24.24
N ASP A 191 -14.03 15.56 25.45
CA ASP A 191 -14.36 16.59 26.45
C ASP A 191 -15.16 17.78 25.85
N LEU A 192 -16.02 17.49 24.87
CA LEU A 192 -16.91 18.49 24.29
C LEU A 192 -18.10 18.69 25.24
N ASP A 193 -18.49 19.96 25.43
CA ASP A 193 -19.52 20.32 26.41
C ASP A 193 -20.84 19.61 26.05
N PRO A 194 -21.35 18.69 26.89
CA PRO A 194 -22.63 18.01 26.62
C PRO A 194 -23.82 18.98 26.62
N ASP A 195 -23.63 20.23 27.09
CA ASP A 195 -24.60 21.32 27.03
C ASP A 195 -24.46 22.21 25.78
N GLU A 196 -23.58 21.87 24.80
CA GLU A 196 -23.56 22.53 23.49
C GLU A 196 -24.95 22.45 22.84
N PRO A 197 -25.41 23.54 22.17
CA PRO A 197 -26.66 23.50 21.42
C PRO A 197 -26.68 22.29 20.48
N GLU A 198 -27.81 21.56 20.45
CA GLU A 198 -27.93 20.28 19.72
C GLU A 198 -27.53 20.40 18.23
N ASP A 199 -27.75 21.58 17.65
CA ASP A 199 -27.34 21.95 16.28
C ASP A 199 -25.80 21.97 16.11
N ASP A 200 -25.06 22.56 17.06
CA ASP A 200 -23.58 22.66 17.01
C ASP A 200 -22.93 21.28 17.23
N ALA A 201 -23.52 20.47 18.12
CA ALA A 201 -23.13 19.10 18.37
C ALA A 201 -23.32 18.22 17.12
N GLU A 202 -24.47 18.33 16.44
CA GLU A 202 -24.69 17.59 15.20
C GLU A 202 -23.73 18.01 14.10
N GLU A 203 -23.47 19.30 13.92
CA GLU A 203 -22.48 19.77 12.95
C GLU A 203 -21.07 19.22 13.23
N SER A 204 -20.64 19.19 14.49
CA SER A 204 -19.33 18.66 14.88
C SER A 204 -19.18 17.17 14.58
N TRP A 205 -20.22 16.39 14.88
CA TRP A 205 -20.26 14.96 14.55
C TRP A 205 -20.23 14.72 13.03
N GLN A 206 -21.01 15.48 12.25
CA GLN A 206 -21.01 15.37 10.79
C GLN A 206 -19.65 15.74 10.18
N ARG A 207 -18.96 16.76 10.72
CA ARG A 207 -17.59 17.11 10.29
C ARG A 207 -16.59 16.00 10.59
N TYR A 208 -16.68 15.40 11.79
CA TYR A 208 -15.88 14.23 12.15
C TYR A 208 -16.10 13.09 11.15
N LEU A 209 -17.35 12.69 10.90
CA LEU A 209 -17.68 11.64 9.94
C LEU A 209 -17.11 11.95 8.56
N GLN A 210 -17.33 13.14 8.02
CA GLN A 210 -16.81 13.52 6.70
C GLN A 210 -15.28 13.44 6.59
N GLN A 211 -14.58 13.72 7.69
CA GLN A 211 -13.12 13.66 7.75
C GLN A 211 -12.59 12.23 7.80
N TYR A 212 -13.20 11.37 8.60
CA TYR A 212 -12.66 10.03 8.92
C TYR A 212 -13.37 8.87 8.22
N GLU A 213 -14.52 9.11 7.59
CA GLU A 213 -15.21 8.08 6.82
C GLU A 213 -14.35 7.58 5.66
N HIS A 214 -14.33 6.25 5.57
CA HIS A 214 -13.67 5.49 4.50
C HIS A 214 -12.16 5.72 4.40
N GLN A 215 -11.52 6.06 5.52
CA GLN A 215 -10.08 6.10 5.68
C GLN A 215 -9.53 4.70 5.96
N HIS A 216 -8.61 4.23 5.11
CA HIS A 216 -8.06 2.88 5.20
C HIS A 216 -6.54 2.88 5.24
N ALA A 217 -5.98 2.22 6.25
CA ALA A 217 -4.54 1.95 6.34
C ALA A 217 -4.10 0.92 5.30
N VAL A 218 -5.00 0.01 4.92
CA VAL A 218 -4.80 -0.90 3.79
C VAL A 218 -6.04 -0.84 2.91
N ALA A 219 -5.84 -0.46 1.66
CA ALA A 219 -6.88 -0.42 0.63
C ALA A 219 -6.44 -1.24 -0.59
N PHE A 220 -7.39 -1.78 -1.35
CA PHE A 220 -7.12 -2.50 -2.59
C PHE A 220 -8.14 -2.09 -3.65
N TYR A 221 -7.70 -2.08 -4.90
CA TYR A 221 -8.55 -1.85 -6.05
C TYR A 221 -8.27 -2.94 -7.08
N LYS A 222 -9.35 -3.59 -7.54
CA LYS A 222 -9.29 -4.59 -8.60
C LYS A 222 -9.83 -3.98 -9.90
N GLY A 223 -8.93 -3.41 -10.71
CA GLY A 223 -9.28 -2.86 -12.02
C GLY A 223 -8.86 -3.79 -13.16
N GLY A 224 -9.81 -4.17 -14.01
CA GLY A 224 -9.53 -5.09 -15.12
C GLY A 224 -9.07 -6.46 -14.63
N ASN A 225 -7.88 -6.89 -15.05
CA ASN A 225 -7.28 -8.18 -14.68
C ASN A 225 -6.33 -8.09 -13.47
N GLY A 226 -5.87 -6.88 -13.09
CA GLY A 226 -4.84 -6.69 -12.07
C GLY A 226 -5.40 -6.23 -10.72
N MET A 227 -4.51 -6.08 -9.74
CA MET A 227 -4.83 -5.52 -8.44
C MET A 227 -3.77 -4.51 -8.02
N ILE A 228 -4.20 -3.35 -7.51
CA ILE A 228 -3.34 -2.41 -6.82
C ILE A 228 -3.71 -2.36 -5.33
N ILE A 229 -2.71 -2.35 -4.47
CA ILE A 229 -2.87 -2.34 -3.02
C ILE A 229 -2.10 -1.15 -2.46
N TRP A 230 -2.74 -0.37 -1.59
CA TRP A 230 -2.08 0.58 -0.71
C TRP A 230 -1.76 -0.09 0.63
N ASN A 231 -0.51 -0.01 1.08
CA ASN A 231 -0.09 -0.36 2.43
C ASN A 231 0.47 0.88 3.14
N GLY A 232 -0.38 1.53 3.93
CA GLY A 232 -0.11 2.76 4.66
C GLY A 232 0.65 2.57 5.98
N ASP A 233 0.81 1.33 6.46
CA ASP A 233 1.72 1.03 7.56
C ASP A 233 3.17 1.06 7.05
N ARG A 234 4.06 1.69 7.81
CA ARG A 234 5.48 1.89 7.44
C ARG A 234 6.39 0.76 7.93
N GLY A 235 5.86 -0.44 8.12
CA GLY A 235 6.64 -1.60 8.57
C GLY A 235 6.81 -1.66 10.09
N GLN A 236 5.89 -1.08 10.86
CA GLN A 236 6.09 -0.82 12.30
C GLN A 236 5.25 -1.74 13.20
N ASN A 237 4.15 -2.29 12.70
CA ASN A 237 3.20 -3.04 13.51
C ASN A 237 3.15 -4.54 13.12
N THR A 238 3.21 -5.44 14.11
CA THR A 238 3.27 -6.90 13.90
C THR A 238 1.93 -7.48 13.43
N GLU A 239 0.80 -6.94 13.86
CA GLU A 239 -0.51 -7.34 13.33
C GLU A 239 -0.61 -6.99 11.82
N MET A 240 -0.13 -5.79 11.44
CA MET A 240 -0.08 -5.34 10.05
C MET A 240 0.94 -6.13 9.21
N GLN A 241 2.01 -6.63 9.81
CA GLN A 241 2.92 -7.58 9.17
C GLN A 241 2.18 -8.85 8.72
N GLY A 242 1.30 -9.39 9.57
CA GLY A 242 0.48 -10.55 9.22
C GLY A 242 -0.45 -10.27 8.03
N VAL A 243 -1.09 -9.10 8.03
CA VAL A 243 -1.93 -8.62 6.91
C VAL A 243 -1.09 -8.47 5.64
N PHE A 244 0.07 -7.83 5.72
CA PHE A 244 1.00 -7.66 4.60
C PHE A 244 1.38 -9.01 3.97
N MET A 245 1.74 -10.00 4.78
CA MET A 245 2.10 -11.34 4.28
C MET A 245 0.91 -12.04 3.60
N LYS A 246 -0.32 -11.85 4.10
CA LYS A 246 -1.53 -12.38 3.46
C LYS A 246 -1.83 -11.69 2.12
N LEU A 247 -1.61 -10.38 2.03
CA LEU A 247 -1.78 -9.64 0.78
C LEU A 247 -0.82 -10.12 -0.31
N LEU A 248 0.43 -10.42 0.03
CA LEU A 248 1.38 -11.03 -0.92
C LEU A 248 0.87 -12.36 -1.47
N GLN A 249 0.06 -13.11 -0.70
CA GLN A 249 -0.52 -14.40 -1.11
C GLN A 249 -1.84 -14.27 -1.88
N LEU A 250 -2.51 -13.11 -1.88
CA LEU A 250 -3.70 -12.92 -2.73
C LEU A 250 -3.38 -13.04 -4.22
N SER A 251 -2.13 -12.74 -4.58
CA SER A 251 -1.60 -12.74 -5.94
C SER A 251 -1.46 -14.12 -6.59
N SER A 252 -1.68 -15.20 -5.83
CA SER A 252 -1.37 -16.56 -6.27
C SER A 252 -2.57 -17.50 -6.36
N LYS A 253 -3.76 -17.03 -5.98
CA LYS A 253 -5.01 -17.80 -6.11
C LYS A 253 -5.70 -17.51 -7.44
N GLU A 254 -5.08 -17.93 -8.54
CA GLU A 254 -5.75 -18.22 -9.84
C GLU A 254 -5.10 -19.44 -10.50
#